data_AF-A0A9D0N6K8-F1
#
_entry.id   AF-A0A9D0N6K8-F1
#
_cell.length_a   1.000
_cell.length_b   1.000
_cell.length_c   1.000
_cell.angle_alpha   90.00
_cell.angle_beta   90.00
_cell.angle_gamma   90.00
#
_symmetry.space_group_name_H-M   'P 1'
#
loop_
_entity.id
_entity.type
_entity.pdbx_description
1 polymer ?
#
loop_
_entity_poly.entity_id
_entity_poly.type
_entity_poly.pdbx_seq_one_letter_code
_entity_poly.pdbx_strand_id
1 'polypeptide(L)' 'MKLEKLERALRHMSNKALMKFVKRCVCRSLPGVGDAADESREALDMVYVECSRRGKERLYDTAYAYVAHHPDRCNIL' A
#
# COMPACT_ATOMS: atom_id res chain seq x y z
N MET A 1 -1.80 -14.24 -1.26
CA MET A 1 -1.96 -14.16 0.23
C MET A 1 -3.42 -14.45 0.63
N LYS A 2 -3.76 -15.04 1.80
CA LYS A 2 -5.19 -15.10 2.23
C LYS A 2 -5.65 -13.70 2.63
N LEU A 3 -6.48 -13.04 1.82
CA LEU A 3 -6.97 -11.66 1.99
C LEU A 3 -7.46 -11.38 3.42
N GLU A 4 -8.15 -12.34 4.05
CA GLU A 4 -8.61 -12.24 5.45
C GLU A 4 -7.48 -11.96 6.46
N LYS A 5 -6.29 -12.52 6.24
CA LYS A 5 -5.13 -12.26 7.13
C LYS A 5 -4.63 -10.84 6.95
N LEU A 6 -4.63 -10.34 5.71
CA LEU A 6 -4.23 -8.96 5.40
C LEU A 6 -5.22 -7.98 6.02
N GLU A 7 -6.52 -8.21 5.85
CA GLU A 7 -7.57 -7.37 6.43
C GLU A 7 -7.43 -7.27 7.96
N ARG A 8 -7.26 -8.41 8.65
CA ARG A 8 -7.04 -8.44 10.10
C ARG A 8 -5.77 -7.68 10.49
N ALA A 9 -4.67 -7.88 9.76
CA ALA A 9 -3.43 -7.16 10.02
C ALA A 9 -3.60 -5.65 9.84
N LEU A 10 -4.26 -5.21 8.76
CA LEU A 10 -4.51 -3.80 8.47
C LEU A 10 -5.26 -3.14 9.61
N ARG A 11 -6.33 -3.76 10.13
CA ARG A 11 -7.12 -3.27 11.29
C ARG A 11 -6.29 -2.95 12.54
N HIS A 12 -5.16 -3.63 12.74
CA HIS A 12 -4.29 -3.44 13.90
C HIS A 12 -3.02 -2.63 13.60
N MET A 13 -2.75 -2.29 12.33
CA MET A 13 -1.58 -1.49 11.98
C MET A 13 -1.71 -0.05 12.46
N SER A 14 -0.61 0.49 12.98
CA SER A 14 -0.47 1.92 13.23
C SER A 14 -0.44 2.71 11.91
N ASN A 15 -0.74 4.00 11.97
CA ASN A 15 -0.68 4.89 10.80
C ASN A 15 0.71 4.87 10.13
N LYS A 16 1.79 4.80 10.91
CA LYS A 16 3.15 4.71 10.39
C LYS A 16 3.40 3.40 9.65
N ALA A 17 2.86 2.28 10.16
CA ALA A 17 2.94 0.98 9.51
C ALA A 17 2.11 0.94 8.22
N LEU A 18 0.88 1.46 8.25
CA LEU A 18 0.02 1.60 7.07
C LEU A 18 0.71 2.42 5.98
N MET A 19 1.29 3.56 6.33
CA MET A 19 1.99 4.42 5.36
C MET A 19 3.18 3.72 4.70
N LYS A 20 3.95 2.94 5.46
CA LYS A 20 5.03 2.11 4.89
C LYS A 20 4.49 0.99 4.00
N PHE A 21 3.38 0.38 4.39
CA PHE A 21 2.75 -0.70 3.64
C PHE A 21 2.23 -0.20 2.29
N VAL A 22 1.51 0.93 2.26
CA VAL A 22 1.08 1.59 1.01
C VAL A 22 2.27 1.82 0.10
N LYS A 23 3.33 2.46 0.59
CA LYS A 23 4.53 2.73 -0.22
C LYS A 23 5.10 1.46 -0.84
N ARG A 24 5.20 0.37 -0.05
CA ARG A 24 5.72 -0.92 -0.54
C ARG A 24 4.80 -1.56 -1.59
N CYS A 25 3.47 -1.50 -1.41
CA CYS A 25 2.52 -2.01 -2.38
C CYS A 25 2.53 -1.20 -3.69
N VAL A 26 2.56 0.13 -3.61
CA VAL A 26 2.66 0.98 -4.80
C VAL A 26 3.95 0.67 -5.56
N CYS A 27 5.09 0.57 -4.87
CA CYS A 27 6.35 0.21 -5.49
C CYS A 27 6.32 -1.15 -6.22
N ARG A 28 5.66 -2.17 -5.66
CA ARG A 28 5.51 -3.49 -6.30
C ARG A 28 4.53 -3.50 -7.47
N SER A 29 3.60 -2.54 -7.50
CA SER A 29 2.66 -2.38 -8.62
C SER A 29 3.26 -1.61 -9.82
N LEU A 30 4.46 -1.04 -9.68
CA LEU A 30 5.12 -0.33 -10.77
C LEU A 30 5.61 -1.30 -11.86
N PRO A 31 5.43 -0.95 -13.14
CA PRO A 31 5.89 -1.78 -14.25
C PRO A 31 7.42 -1.95 -14.21
N GLY A 32 7.89 -3.18 -14.43
CA GLY A 32 9.32 -3.54 -14.41
C GLY A 32 9.88 -3.92 -13.03
N VAL A 33 9.07 -3.92 -11.98
CA VAL A 33 9.52 -4.14 -10.59
C VAL A 33 9.10 -5.52 -10.03
N GLY A 34 8.16 -6.23 -10.67
CA GLY A 34 7.88 -7.64 -10.34
C GLY A 34 6.65 -8.24 -11.03
N ASP A 35 6.54 -9.57 -10.97
CA ASP A 35 5.46 -10.39 -11.54
C ASP A 35 4.16 -10.39 -10.68
N ALA A 36 4.18 -9.67 -9.54
CA ALA A 36 3.13 -9.65 -8.52
C ALA A 36 2.29 -8.36 -8.52
N ALA A 37 2.15 -7.72 -9.68
CA ALA A 37 1.42 -6.45 -9.83
C ALA A 37 -0.05 -6.56 -9.43
N ASP A 38 -0.70 -7.68 -9.75
CA ASP A 38 -2.12 -7.91 -9.43
C ASP A 38 -2.36 -8.12 -7.93
N GLU A 39 -1.53 -8.93 -7.25
CA GLU A 39 -1.61 -9.07 -5.78
C GLU A 39 -1.34 -7.73 -5.07
N SER A 40 -0.47 -6.90 -5.65
CA SER A 40 -0.14 -5.58 -5.11
C SER A 40 -1.27 -4.59 -5.28
N ARG A 41 -2.02 -4.66 -6.39
CA ARG A 41 -3.24 -3.84 -6.62
C ARG A 41 -4.35 -4.21 -5.65
N GLU A 42 -4.64 -5.50 -5.49
CA GLU A 42 -5.68 -5.94 -4.56
C GLU A 42 -5.34 -5.55 -3.11
N ALA A 43 -4.06 -5.63 -2.73
CA ALA A 43 -3.60 -5.14 -1.44
C ALA A 43 -3.76 -3.61 -1.28
N LEU A 44 -3.56 -2.83 -2.35
CA LEU A 44 -3.79 -1.37 -2.31
C LEU A 44 -5.27 -1.03 -2.11
N ASP A 45 -6.17 -1.73 -2.78
CA ASP A 45 -7.62 -1.53 -2.63
C ASP A 45 -8.07 -1.80 -1.19
N MET A 46 -7.59 -2.90 -0.59
CA MET A 46 -7.88 -3.20 0.81
C MET A 46 -7.35 -2.13 1.77
N VAL A 47 -6.16 -1.61 1.51
CA VAL A 47 -5.58 -0.55 2.35
C VAL A 47 -6.35 0.75 2.19
N TYR A 48 -6.78 1.10 0.97
CA TYR A 48 -7.61 2.26 0.71
C TYR A 48 -8.93 2.18 1.49
N VAL A 49 -9.62 1.04 1.44
CA VAL A 49 -10.85 0.81 2.20
C VAL A 49 -10.61 1.00 3.70
N GLU A 50 -9.53 0.44 4.24
CA GLU A 50 -9.21 0.58 5.67
C GLU A 50 -8.82 2.02 6.04
N CYS A 51 -8.10 2.73 5.17
CA CYS A 51 -7.79 4.15 5.35
C CYS A 51 -9.05 5.00 5.36
N SER A 52 -9.99 4.77 4.45
CA SER A 52 -11.26 5.49 4.41
C SER A 52 -12.14 5.19 5.64
N ARG A 53 -12.21 3.92 6.06
CA ARG A 53 -12.90 3.52 7.30
C ARG A 53 -12.40 4.27 8.55
N ARG A 54 -11.13 4.72 8.55
CA ARG A 54 -10.50 5.47 9.65
C ARG A 54 -10.50 6.98 9.46
N GLY A 55 -11.02 7.51 8.34
CA GLY A 55 -10.87 8.93 7.96
C GLY A 55 -9.41 9.33 7.73
N LYS A 56 -8.63 8.44 7.11
CA LYS A 56 -7.19 8.58 6.83
C LYS A 56 -6.86 8.47 5.34
N GLU A 57 -7.80 8.83 4.47
CA GLU A 57 -7.62 8.87 3.01
C GLU A 57 -6.37 9.66 2.63
N ARG A 58 -6.16 10.83 3.24
CA ARG A 58 -4.96 11.66 3.00
C ARG A 58 -3.64 10.93 3.25
N LEU A 59 -3.60 9.97 4.16
CA LEU A 59 -2.38 9.17 4.43
C LEU A 59 -2.07 8.26 3.24
N TYR A 60 -3.11 7.61 2.70
CA TYR A 60 -3.01 6.81 1.50
C TYR A 60 -2.57 7.69 0.32
N ASP A 61 -3.26 8.81 0.07
CA ASP A 61 -2.98 9.70 -1.05
C ASP A 61 -1.54 10.24 -1.01
N THR A 62 -1.09 10.67 0.18
CA THR A 62 0.27 11.19 0.36
C THR A 62 1.32 10.11 0.10
N ALA A 63 1.07 8.89 0.58
CA ALA A 63 1.98 7.77 0.39
C ALA A 63 2.06 7.36 -1.08
N TYR A 64 0.92 7.32 -1.75
CA TYR A 64 0.80 6.99 -3.17
C TYR A 64 1.50 8.05 -4.03
N ALA A 65 1.14 9.33 -3.85
CA ALA A 65 1.74 10.45 -4.58
C ALA A 65 3.25 10.51 -4.39
N TYR A 66 3.75 10.29 -3.16
CA TYR A 66 5.18 10.26 -2.87
C TYR A 66 5.92 9.22 -3.73
N VAL A 67 5.36 8.02 -3.88
CA VAL A 67 5.97 6.96 -4.70
C VAL A 67 5.78 7.23 -6.19
N ALA A 68 4.61 7.68 -6.61
CA ALA A 68 4.32 8.01 -8.00
C ALA A 68 5.24 9.12 -8.54
N HIS A 69 5.59 10.11 -7.71
CA HIS A 69 6.52 11.18 -8.08
C HIS A 69 8.01 10.82 -7.92
N HIS A 70 8.31 9.79 -7.14
CA HIS A 70 9.69 9.33 -6.89
C HIS A 70 9.81 7.81 -7.01
N PRO A 71 9.52 7.23 -8.19
CA PRO A 71 9.56 5.78 -8.40
C PRO A 71 10.98 5.21 -8.23
N ASP A 72 12.01 6.01 -8.48
CA ASP A 72 13.43 5.73 -8.23
C ASP A 72 13.75 5.44 -6.75
N ARG A 73 12.91 5.94 -5.83
CA ARG A 73 13.07 5.74 -4.38
C ARG A 73 12.34 4.51 -3.86
N CYS A 74 11.78 3.69 -4.75
CA CYS A 74 11.25 2.39 -4.42
C CYS A 74 12.37 1.43 -4.03
N ASN A 75 12.79 1.51 -2.77
CA ASN A 75 13.77 0.59 -2.21
C ASN A 75 13.04 -0.71 -1.82
N ILE A 76 12.76 -1.56 -2.81
CA ILE A 76 12.23 -2.91 -2.59
C ILE A 76 13.41 -3.84 -2.28
N LEU A 77 13.96 -3.67 -1.08
CA LEU A 77 14.74 -4.69 -0.41
C LEU A 77 13.81 -5.48 0.53
#